data_AF-A0A9E0WDM3-F1
#
_entry.id   AF-A0A9E0WDM3-F1
#
_cell.length_a   1.000
_cell.length_b   1.000
_cell.length_c   1.000
_cell.angle_alpha   90.00
_cell.angle_beta   90.00
_cell.angle_gamma   90.00
#
_symmetry.space_group_name_H-M   'P 1'
#
loop_
_entity.id
_entity.type
_entity.pdbx_description
1 polymer ?
#
loop_
_entity_poly.entity_id
_entity_poly.type
_entity_poly.pdbx_seq_one_letter_code
_entity_poly.pdbx_strand_id
1 'polypeptide(L)'
;MSGLYLNELLVRSLPRMDVSPSLFLAYGQAIESLYEDAGEEGLRRFELVLLSELGYRVAWDSDEQREPIRADGHYRFEVDRGFCIADASATPSRGDRLLSGVHIICLGQWWEGTGSLGNEELSLLKGITRVAVSQLTGGRVMRTREVFKDLKSLGKGA
;
A
#
# COMPACT_ATOMS: atom_id res chain seq x y z
N MET A 1 12.56 -12.12 1.98
CA MET A 1 11.31 -12.67 2.59
C MET A 1 10.02 -12.09 2.00
N SER A 2 10.06 -10.90 1.39
CA SER A 2 8.91 -10.31 0.69
C SER A 2 8.36 -11.16 -0.47
N GLY A 3 9.17 -12.04 -1.07
CA GLY A 3 8.71 -12.98 -2.10
C GLY A 3 7.67 -14.00 -1.61
N LEU A 4 7.77 -14.47 -0.36
CA LEU A 4 6.75 -15.37 0.22
C LEU A 4 5.42 -14.64 0.47
N TYR A 5 5.50 -13.36 0.84
CA TYR A 5 4.35 -12.50 1.03
C TYR A 5 3.64 -12.20 -0.30
N LEU A 6 4.40 -11.93 -1.37
CA LEU A 6 3.86 -11.79 -2.73
C LEU A 6 3.13 -13.05 -3.18
N ASN A 7 3.74 -14.22 -2.99
CA ASN A 7 3.13 -15.51 -3.34
C ASN A 7 1.84 -15.77 -2.57
N GLU A 8 1.81 -15.46 -1.27
CA GLU A 8 0.59 -15.61 -0.48
C GLU A 8 -0.52 -14.63 -0.92
N LEU A 9 -0.14 -13.42 -1.35
CA LEU A 9 -1.07 -12.43 -1.92
C LEU A 9 -1.76 -13.00 -3.18
N LEU A 10 -0.99 -13.60 -4.09
CA LEU A 10 -1.51 -14.20 -5.32
C LEU A 10 -2.40 -15.42 -5.04
N VAL A 11 -1.93 -16.36 -4.20
CA VAL A 11 -2.64 -17.61 -3.92
C VAL A 11 -3.99 -17.38 -3.21
N ARG A 12 -4.11 -16.30 -2.42
CA ARG A 12 -5.35 -15.98 -1.69
C ARG A 12 -6.32 -15.09 -2.43
N SER A 13 -5.84 -14.27 -3.38
CA SER A 13 -6.64 -13.19 -3.97
C SER A 13 -7.20 -13.52 -5.35
N LEU A 14 -6.64 -14.50 -6.06
CA LEU A 14 -7.12 -14.90 -7.38
C LEU A 14 -8.21 -15.98 -7.27
N PRO A 15 -9.43 -15.75 -7.79
CA PRO A 15 -10.34 -16.83 -8.13
C PRO A 15 -9.60 -17.78 -9.08
N ARG A 16 -9.77 -19.10 -8.89
CA ARG A 16 -9.22 -20.08 -9.83
C ARG A 16 -9.69 -19.72 -11.25
N MET A 17 -8.75 -19.58 -12.19
CA MET A 17 -8.95 -19.43 -13.65
C MET A 17 -9.05 -18.02 -14.24
N ASP A 18 -8.81 -16.93 -13.50
CA ASP A 18 -8.78 -15.58 -14.12
C ASP A 18 -7.36 -15.17 -14.56
N VAL A 19 -7.23 -14.78 -15.84
CA VAL A 19 -5.95 -14.36 -16.43
C VAL A 19 -5.79 -12.86 -16.24
N SER A 20 -4.79 -12.45 -15.43
CA SER A 20 -4.39 -11.05 -15.29
C SER A 20 -2.93 -10.86 -15.75
N PRO A 21 -2.69 -10.48 -17.01
CA PRO A 21 -1.34 -10.25 -17.53
C PRO A 21 -0.63 -9.08 -16.84
N SER A 22 -1.38 -8.05 -16.44
CA SER A 22 -0.90 -6.90 -15.65
C SER A 22 -0.34 -7.35 -14.31
N LEU A 23 -1.06 -8.21 -13.59
CA LEU A 23 -0.62 -8.74 -12.30
C LEU A 23 0.60 -9.66 -12.43
N PHE A 24 0.66 -10.48 -13.47
CA PHE A 24 1.83 -11.32 -13.75
C PHE A 24 3.08 -10.50 -14.02
N LEU A 25 2.98 -9.45 -14.85
CA LEU A 25 4.09 -8.54 -15.12
C LEU A 25 4.53 -7.80 -13.85
N ALA A 26 3.57 -7.27 -13.08
CA ALA A 26 3.86 -6.57 -11.83
C ALA A 26 4.50 -7.50 -10.78
N TYR A 27 4.12 -8.78 -10.75
CA TYR A 27 4.77 -9.78 -9.90
C TYR A 27 6.23 -9.98 -10.29
N GLY A 28 6.53 -10.15 -11.59
CA GLY A 28 7.91 -10.27 -12.09
C GLY A 28 8.77 -9.07 -11.68
N GLN A 29 8.27 -7.86 -11.93
CA GLN A 29 8.94 -6.61 -11.54
C GLN A 29 9.18 -6.53 -10.03
N ALA A 30 8.19 -6.93 -9.21
CA ALA A 30 8.35 -6.92 -7.77
C ALA A 30 9.42 -7.90 -7.29
N ILE A 31 9.53 -9.08 -7.91
CA ILE A 31 10.58 -10.05 -7.58
C ILE A 31 11.97 -9.51 -7.94
N GLU A 32 12.10 -8.86 -9.09
CA GLU A 32 13.35 -8.19 -9.50
C GLU A 32 13.72 -7.07 -8.52
N SER A 33 12.78 -6.17 -8.20
CA SER A 33 13.03 -5.09 -7.23
C SER A 33 13.40 -5.62 -5.85
N LEU A 34 12.88 -6.78 -5.44
CA LEU A 34 13.22 -7.41 -4.15
C LEU A 34 14.62 -8.00 -4.10
N TYR A 35 15.21 -8.29 -5.25
CA TYR A 35 16.61 -8.68 -5.36
C TYR A 35 17.55 -7.47 -5.27
N GLU A 36 17.05 -6.30 -5.65
CA GLU A 36 17.73 -5.02 -5.57
C GLU A 36 17.42 -4.29 -4.23
N ASP A 37 18.19 -3.26 -3.88
CA ASP A 37 17.98 -2.46 -2.64
C ASP A 37 16.71 -1.58 -2.69
N ALA A 38 15.91 -1.70 -3.76
CA ALA A 38 14.64 -1.01 -4.00
C ALA A 38 13.40 -1.86 -3.63
N GLY A 39 13.59 -2.96 -2.89
CA GLY A 39 12.57 -3.99 -2.70
C GLY A 39 11.27 -3.55 -2.04
N GLU A 40 11.27 -2.50 -1.22
CA GLU A 40 10.04 -2.02 -0.59
C GLU A 40 9.14 -1.26 -1.56
N GLU A 41 9.71 -0.46 -2.47
CA GLU A 41 8.97 0.28 -3.50
C GLU A 41 8.29 -0.65 -4.50
N GLY A 42 9.03 -1.62 -5.06
CA GLY A 42 8.46 -2.61 -5.97
C GLY A 42 7.33 -3.42 -5.32
N LEU A 43 7.46 -3.73 -4.02
CA LEU A 43 6.41 -4.38 -3.26
C LEU A 43 5.17 -3.49 -3.10
N ARG A 44 5.32 -2.19 -2.81
CA ARG A 44 4.18 -1.27 -2.72
C ARG A 44 3.47 -1.14 -4.07
N ARG A 45 4.22 -1.06 -5.17
CA ARG A 45 3.67 -0.97 -6.52
C ARG A 45 2.86 -2.20 -6.88
N PHE A 46 3.38 -3.40 -6.59
CA PHE A 46 2.63 -4.64 -6.78
C PHE A 46 1.35 -4.70 -5.96
N GLU A 47 1.37 -4.28 -4.70
CA GLU A 47 0.15 -4.23 -3.87
C GLU A 47 -0.92 -3.32 -4.48
N LEU A 48 -0.54 -2.14 -5.00
CA LEU A 48 -1.48 -1.24 -5.69
C LEU A 48 -2.03 -1.83 -7.00
N VAL A 49 -1.21 -2.53 -7.76
CA VAL A 49 -1.67 -3.27 -8.95
C VAL A 49 -2.66 -4.35 -8.54
N LEU A 50 -2.35 -5.18 -7.54
CA LEU A 50 -3.29 -6.20 -7.06
C LEU A 50 -4.61 -5.57 -6.61
N LEU A 51 -4.54 -4.50 -5.81
CA LEU A 51 -5.73 -3.79 -5.34
C LEU A 51 -6.60 -3.33 -6.53
N SER A 52 -5.97 -2.79 -7.57
CA SER A 52 -6.66 -2.33 -8.79
C SER A 52 -7.36 -3.47 -9.53
N GLU A 53 -6.72 -4.64 -9.60
CA GLU A 53 -7.30 -5.87 -10.19
C GLU A 53 -8.45 -6.43 -9.35
N LEU A 54 -8.41 -6.24 -8.03
CA LEU A 54 -9.52 -6.55 -7.11
C LEU A 54 -10.65 -5.52 -7.13
N GLY A 55 -10.58 -4.53 -8.04
CA GLY A 55 -11.59 -3.48 -8.19
C GLY A 55 -11.41 -2.29 -7.25
N TYR A 56 -10.31 -2.22 -6.50
CA TYR A 56 -10.01 -1.11 -5.60
C TYR A 56 -8.92 -0.20 -6.16
N ARG A 57 -9.28 1.05 -6.46
CA ARG A 57 -8.35 2.06 -6.97
C ARG A 57 -8.26 3.22 -5.98
N VAL A 58 -7.04 3.61 -5.64
CA VAL A 58 -6.80 4.82 -4.86
C VAL A 58 -6.90 6.03 -5.79
N ALA A 59 -7.78 6.98 -5.45
CA ALA A 59 -7.91 8.25 -6.15
C ALA A 59 -6.86 9.23 -5.62
N TRP A 60 -5.70 9.34 -6.27
CA TRP A 60 -4.57 10.16 -5.82
C TRP A 60 -4.77 11.66 -6.04
N ASP A 61 -5.71 12.04 -6.91
CA ASP A 61 -5.98 13.39 -7.37
C ASP A 61 -7.15 14.07 -6.66
N SER A 62 -8.00 13.30 -5.98
CA SER A 62 -9.19 13.84 -5.30
C SER A 62 -9.39 13.31 -3.88
N ASP A 63 -10.00 14.13 -3.04
CA ASP A 63 -10.49 13.74 -1.71
C ASP A 63 -11.82 12.97 -1.77
N GLU A 64 -12.34 12.61 -0.60
CA GLU A 64 -13.60 11.87 -0.45
C GLU A 64 -14.84 12.64 -0.98
N GLN A 65 -14.77 13.97 -1.09
CA GLN A 65 -15.81 14.80 -1.68
C GLN A 65 -15.63 14.95 -3.20
N ARG A 66 -14.57 14.37 -3.77
CA ARG A 66 -14.12 14.50 -5.16
C ARG A 66 -13.56 15.89 -5.48
N GLU A 67 -13.12 16.63 -4.48
CA GLU A 67 -12.39 17.87 -4.68
C GLU A 67 -10.90 17.59 -4.87
N PRO A 68 -10.17 18.40 -5.65
CA PRO A 68 -8.74 18.18 -5.87
C PRO A 68 -7.93 18.16 -4.57
N ILE A 69 -6.97 17.25 -4.46
CA ILE A 69 -6.03 17.24 -3.33
C ILE A 69 -5.25 18.55 -3.29
N ARG A 70 -5.33 19.24 -2.16
CA ARG A 70 -4.68 20.54 -1.95
C ARG A 70 -3.36 20.37 -1.23
N ALA A 71 -2.28 20.93 -1.76
CA ALA A 71 -0.95 20.81 -1.19
C ALA A 71 -0.86 21.28 0.28
N ASP A 72 -1.61 22.32 0.65
CA ASP A 72 -1.72 22.88 2.00
C ASP A 72 -2.67 22.10 2.93
N GLY A 73 -3.40 21.12 2.40
CA GLY A 73 -4.35 20.29 3.11
C GLY A 73 -3.70 19.18 3.93
N HIS A 74 -4.45 18.69 4.91
CA HIS A 74 -4.11 17.51 5.69
C HIS A 74 -5.23 16.48 5.58
N TYR A 75 -4.85 15.22 5.46
CA TYR A 75 -5.75 14.14 5.09
C TYR A 75 -5.48 12.89 5.92
N ARG A 76 -6.49 12.03 6.02
CA ARG A 76 -6.39 10.65 6.50
C ARG A 76 -6.87 9.73 5.39
N PHE A 77 -6.27 8.56 5.28
CA PHE A 77 -6.70 7.58 4.31
C PHE A 77 -7.65 6.57 4.96
N GLU A 78 -8.87 6.52 4.46
CA GLU A 78 -9.88 5.52 4.80
C GLU A 78 -10.17 4.69 3.55
N VAL A 79 -10.19 3.36 3.64
CA VAL A 79 -10.30 2.51 2.43
C VAL A 79 -11.60 2.78 1.69
N ASP A 80 -12.73 2.88 2.40
CA ASP A 80 -14.06 3.05 1.80
C ASP A 80 -14.32 4.48 1.28
N ARG A 81 -13.57 5.48 1.75
CA ARG A 81 -13.81 6.91 1.46
C ARG A 81 -12.68 7.58 0.69
N GLY A 82 -11.47 7.01 0.69
CA GLY A 82 -10.27 7.62 0.13
C GLY A 82 -9.62 8.62 1.10
N PHE A 83 -9.14 9.75 0.57
CA PHE A 83 -8.51 10.79 1.37
C PHE A 83 -9.57 11.69 2.03
N CYS A 84 -9.73 11.57 3.33
CA CYS A 84 -10.65 12.38 4.13
C CYS A 84 -9.92 13.58 4.71
N ILE A 85 -10.49 14.78 4.60
CA ILE A 85 -9.90 16.00 5.19
C ILE A 85 -9.79 15.83 6.72
N ALA A 86 -8.65 16.21 7.28
CA ALA A 86 -8.38 16.09 8.69
C ALA A 86 -7.79 17.38 9.27
N ASP A 87 -8.21 17.72 10.48
CA ASP A 87 -7.58 18.80 11.23
C ASP A 87 -6.17 18.39 11.67
N ALA A 88 -5.20 19.24 11.37
CA ALA A 88 -3.80 19.02 11.75
C ALA A 88 -3.60 18.96 13.28
N SER A 89 -4.52 19.55 14.05
CA SER A 89 -4.50 19.55 15.52
C SER A 89 -5.19 18.34 16.15
N ALA A 90 -5.87 17.50 15.36
CA ALA A 90 -6.58 16.34 15.89
C ALA A 90 -5.59 15.25 16.35
N THR A 91 -5.80 14.73 17.57
CA THR A 91 -4.92 13.71 18.15
C THR A 91 -4.94 12.46 17.28
N PRO A 92 -3.78 11.97 16.79
CA PRO A 92 -3.76 10.80 15.93
C PRO A 92 -4.22 9.56 16.70
N SER A 93 -5.26 8.91 16.19
CA SER A 93 -5.68 7.58 16.63
C SER A 93 -4.57 6.56 16.32
N ARG A 94 -4.50 5.46 17.07
CA ARG A 94 -3.46 4.45 16.85
C ARG A 94 -3.61 3.81 15.47
N GLY A 95 -2.69 4.09 14.55
CA GLY A 95 -2.72 3.60 13.16
C GLY A 95 -3.21 4.63 12.13
N ASP A 96 -3.62 5.80 12.60
CA ASP A 96 -4.18 6.88 11.81
C ASP A 96 -3.07 7.91 11.51
N ARG A 97 -2.47 7.79 10.32
CA ARG A 97 -1.38 8.67 9.89
C ARG A 97 -1.96 9.86 9.16
N LEU A 98 -1.62 11.06 9.64
CA LEU A 98 -1.91 12.30 8.93
C LEU A 98 -0.99 12.39 7.70
N LEU A 99 -1.57 12.65 6.53
CA LEU A 99 -0.88 12.88 5.28
C LEU A 99 -1.02 14.35 4.89
N SER A 100 0.06 15.01 4.52
CA SER A 100 -0.04 16.30 3.84
C SER A 100 -0.48 16.09 2.39
N GLY A 101 -1.14 17.08 1.80
CA GLY A 101 -1.49 17.03 0.38
C GLY A 101 -0.25 16.94 -0.52
N VAL A 102 0.87 17.55 -0.13
CA VAL A 102 2.15 17.41 -0.84
C VAL A 102 2.57 15.94 -0.96
N HIS A 103 2.49 15.17 0.14
CA HIS A 103 2.83 13.75 0.10
C HIS A 103 1.88 12.97 -0.80
N ILE A 104 0.57 13.25 -0.76
CA ILE A 104 -0.42 12.56 -1.60
C ILE A 104 -0.16 12.85 -3.09
N ILE A 105 0.11 14.10 -3.44
CA ILE A 105 0.44 14.51 -4.81
C ILE A 105 1.71 13.81 -5.29
N CYS A 106 2.75 13.75 -4.44
CA CYS A 106 4.00 13.03 -4.74
C CYS A 106 3.75 11.53 -5.00
N LEU A 107 2.92 10.89 -4.17
CA LEU A 107 2.53 9.49 -4.36
C LEU A 107 1.77 9.28 -5.68
N GLY A 108 0.88 10.21 -6.04
CA GLY A 108 0.15 10.19 -7.31
C GLY A 108 1.08 10.31 -8.52
N GLN A 109 2.00 11.27 -8.51
CA GLN A 109 3.01 11.45 -9.56
C GLN A 109 3.90 10.22 -9.73
N TRP A 110 4.35 9.63 -8.62
CA TRP A 110 5.09 8.37 -8.66
C TRP A 110 4.25 7.22 -9.24
N TRP A 111 2.97 7.12 -8.87
CA TRP A 111 2.08 6.08 -9.40
C TRP A 111 1.94 6.18 -10.93
N GLU A 112 1.81 7.39 -11.45
CA GLU A 112 1.77 7.73 -12.87
C GLU A 112 3.12 7.59 -13.60
N GLY A 113 4.22 7.40 -12.87
CA GLY A 113 5.57 7.27 -13.42
C GLY A 113 6.25 8.60 -13.74
N THR A 114 5.78 9.71 -13.18
CA THR A 114 6.33 11.06 -13.37
C THR A 114 7.12 11.57 -12.16
N GLY A 115 7.17 10.81 -11.07
CA GLY A 115 7.85 11.17 -9.82
C GLY A 115 8.65 10.01 -9.20
N SER A 116 9.34 10.31 -8.10
CA SER A 116 10.13 9.37 -7.29
C SER A 116 9.75 9.48 -5.82
N LEU A 117 9.88 8.39 -5.06
CA LEU A 117 9.57 8.39 -3.63
C LEU A 117 10.82 8.62 -2.78
N GLY A 118 10.67 9.41 -1.72
CA GLY A 118 11.59 9.42 -0.59
C GLY A 118 11.20 8.37 0.45
N ASN A 119 12.01 8.27 1.51
CA ASN A 119 11.77 7.34 2.61
C ASN A 119 10.47 7.62 3.37
N GLU A 120 10.07 8.90 3.47
CA GLU A 120 8.85 9.31 4.15
C GLU A 120 7.61 8.91 3.34
N GLU A 121 7.59 9.21 2.04
CA GLU A 121 6.51 8.82 1.14
C GLU A 121 6.36 7.30 1.07
N LEU A 122 7.48 6.57 1.02
CA LEU A 122 7.45 5.11 1.02
C LEU A 122 6.84 4.55 2.32
N SER A 123 7.16 5.16 3.46
CA SER A 123 6.56 4.82 4.76
C SER A 123 5.05 5.11 4.76
N LEU A 124 4.61 6.25 4.24
CA LEU A 124 3.19 6.61 4.13
C LEU A 124 2.44 5.64 3.22
N LEU A 125 3.00 5.35 2.03
CA LEU A 125 2.45 4.41 1.07
C LEU A 125 2.29 3.01 1.66
N LYS A 126 3.28 2.55 2.45
CA LYS A 126 3.18 1.31 3.20
C LYS A 126 1.99 1.29 4.16
N GLY A 127 1.68 2.41 4.79
CA GLY A 127 0.48 2.57 5.63
C GLY A 127 -0.79 2.36 4.82
N ILE A 128 -0.93 3.10 3.71
CA ILE A 128 -2.07 3.05 2.79
C ILE A 128 -2.29 1.62 2.29
N THR A 129 -1.30 1.03 1.64
CA THR A 129 -1.45 -0.30 1.03
C THR A 129 -1.70 -1.38 2.07
N ARG A 130 -1.11 -1.27 3.26
CA ARG A 130 -1.34 -2.22 4.36
C ARG A 130 -2.79 -2.25 4.81
N VAL A 131 -3.42 -1.09 4.99
CA VAL A 131 -4.82 -1.00 5.43
C VAL A 131 -5.75 -1.47 4.32
N ALA A 132 -5.55 -0.99 3.09
CA ALA A 132 -6.34 -1.40 1.92
C ALA A 132 -6.30 -2.91 1.69
N VAL A 133 -5.10 -3.51 1.61
CA VAL A 133 -4.94 -4.97 1.44
C VAL A 133 -5.60 -5.73 2.58
N SER A 134 -5.44 -5.26 3.83
CA SER A 134 -6.01 -5.95 4.99
C SER A 134 -7.53 -6.00 4.97
N GLN A 135 -8.19 -4.92 4.54
CA GLN A 135 -9.65 -4.88 4.50
C GLN A 135 -10.21 -5.67 3.31
N LEU A 136 -9.61 -5.53 2.13
CA LEU A 136 -10.10 -6.19 0.91
C LEU A 136 -9.85 -7.70 0.87
N THR A 137 -8.87 -8.18 1.64
CA THR A 137 -8.68 -9.63 1.86
C THR A 137 -9.55 -10.19 2.99
N GLY A 138 -10.57 -9.43 3.45
CA GLY A 138 -11.56 -9.86 4.44
C GLY A 138 -10.97 -10.06 5.84
N GLY A 139 -9.91 -9.34 6.19
CA GLY A 139 -9.25 -9.44 7.50
C GLY A 139 -8.56 -10.79 7.77
N ARG A 140 -8.49 -11.70 6.78
CA ARG A 140 -7.71 -12.94 6.92
C ARG A 140 -6.23 -12.59 7.04
N VAL A 141 -5.71 -12.68 8.27
CA VAL A 141 -4.29 -12.50 8.56
C VAL A 141 -3.47 -13.36 7.61
N MET A 142 -2.54 -12.74 6.88
CA MET A 142 -1.62 -13.46 6.00
C MET A 142 -0.65 -14.26 6.87
N ARG A 143 -0.51 -15.56 6.62
CA ARG A 143 0.33 -16.48 7.40
C ARG A 143 1.79 -16.02 7.38
N THR A 144 2.24 -15.39 6.30
CA THR A 144 3.58 -14.81 6.18
C THR A 144 3.80 -13.68 7.20
N ARG A 145 2.74 -12.93 7.58
CA ARG A 145 2.82 -11.91 8.64
C ARG A 145 2.92 -12.53 10.03
N GLU A 146 2.27 -13.67 10.28
CA GLU A 146 2.37 -14.42 11.54
C GLU A 146 3.75 -15.03 11.70
N VAL A 147 4.22 -15.77 10.68
CA VAL A 147 5.56 -16.36 10.64
C VAL A 147 6.65 -15.30 10.84
N PHE A 148 6.49 -14.10 10.27
CA PHE A 148 7.44 -13.00 10.47
C PHE A 148 7.38 -12.39 11.89
N LYS A 149 6.18 -12.27 12.47
CA LYS A 149 6.01 -11.80 13.85
C LYS A 149 6.63 -12.79 14.84
N ASP A 150 6.45 -14.08 14.58
CA ASP A 150 7.00 -15.17 15.38
C ASP A 150 8.53 -15.22 15.26
N LEU A 151 9.09 -15.13 14.04
CA LEU A 151 10.55 -15.03 13.81
C LEU A 151 11.18 -13.80 14.47
N LYS A 152 10.53 -12.62 14.42
CA LYS A 152 11.00 -11.42 15.13
C LYS A 152 10.92 -11.54 16.65
N SER A 153 9.95 -12.29 17.18
CA SER A 153 9.82 -12.54 18.62
C SER A 153 10.88 -13.52 19.13
N LEU A 154 11.28 -14.49 18.32
CA LEU A 154 12.34 -15.46 18.61
C LEU A 154 13.74 -14.80 18.59
N GLY A 155 13.97 -13.77 17.77
CA GLY A 155 15.23 -13.03 17.73
C GLY A 155 15.43 -11.96 18.80
N LYS A 156 14.42 -11.66 19.63
CA LYS A 156 14.51 -10.70 20.75
C LYS A 156 14.73 -11.36 22.12
N GLY A 157 14.86 -12.69 22.14
CA GLY A 157 15.10 -13.49 23.34
C GLY A 157 16.45 -14.22 23.33
N ALA A 158 17.39 -13.81 22.48
CA ALA A 158 18.75 -14.33 22.41
C ALA A 158 19.76 -13.24 22.77
#